data_AF-A0A1Z1FDC5-F1
#
_entry.id   AF-A0A1Z1FDC5-F1
#
_cell.length_a   1.000
_cell.length_b   1.000
_cell.length_c   1.000
_cell.angle_alpha   90.00
_cell.angle_beta   90.00
_cell.angle_gamma   90.00
#
_symmetry.space_group_name_H-M   'P 1'
#
loop_
_entity.id
_entity.type
_entity.pdbx_description
1 polymer ?
#
loop_
_entity_poly.entity_id
_entity_poly.type
_entity_poly.pdbx_seq_one_letter_code
_entity_poly.pdbx_strand_id
1 'polypeptide(L)'
;MRFVTDVLRHLGVDEADEVQRLEARLTRIEALYSQIAPKKKKAAAPIRALPAIVVEELYEIFDPLSQRNPFKTVQIRSRNYLLFILYLHLGLRRGEALLLSASAIRSDYDLITGREYRWINVTTLEGEDPRYLQPALKTEQSQRQLPVTPELVALFDNYVGNYRIHSKYGHLFISQKKTPLALQTVNDIFNVATTSLSPAAKAALEVRGWAKIPARGKGSQDEREGKRWISPHDLRHTAAVLRLKRFVDSGDEMEKAIGKLDTRNNLSL
;
A
#
# COMPACT_ATOMS: atom_id res chain seq x y z
N MET A 1 -39.27 10.26 -16.28
CA MET A 1 -39.61 9.68 -17.60
C MET A 1 -41.04 9.16 -17.69
N ARG A 2 -41.50 8.19 -16.88
CA ARG A 2 -42.88 7.64 -16.96
C ARG A 2 -44.01 8.68 -16.96
N PHE A 3 -43.93 9.68 -16.08
CA PHE A 3 -44.97 10.70 -15.97
C PHE A 3 -45.19 11.53 -17.25
N VAL A 4 -44.12 11.93 -17.95
CA VAL A 4 -44.24 12.76 -19.16
C VAL A 4 -44.75 11.94 -20.34
N THR A 5 -44.28 10.70 -20.47
CA THR A 5 -44.76 9.76 -21.50
C THR A 5 -46.22 9.37 -21.27
N ASP A 6 -46.65 9.24 -20.01
CA ASP A 6 -48.03 8.92 -19.66
C ASP A 6 -48.96 10.12 -19.94
N VAL A 7 -48.51 11.36 -19.69
CA VAL A 7 -49.28 12.58 -20.02
C VAL A 7 -49.39 12.79 -21.54
N LEU A 8 -48.32 12.58 -22.30
CA LEU A 8 -48.33 12.72 -23.77
C LEU A 8 -49.22 11.68 -24.44
N ARG A 9 -49.26 10.44 -23.92
CA ARG A 9 -50.20 9.40 -24.38
C ARG A 9 -51.65 9.70 -24.00
N HIS A 10 -51.87 10.34 -22.85
CA HIS A 10 -53.22 10.70 -22.40
C HIS A 10 -53.82 11.89 -23.15
N LEU A 11 -52.98 12.76 -23.73
CA LEU A 11 -53.40 13.93 -24.52
C LEU A 11 -53.74 13.63 -25.99
N GLY A 12 -53.70 12.35 -26.41
CA GLY A 12 -54.19 11.93 -27.73
C GLY A 12 -53.34 12.41 -28.92
N VAL A 13 -52.03 12.61 -28.73
CA VAL A 13 -51.12 12.88 -29.84
C VAL A 13 -50.86 11.55 -30.57
N ASP A 14 -51.69 11.24 -31.57
CA ASP A 14 -51.66 9.98 -32.34
C ASP A 14 -50.48 9.87 -33.33
N GLU A 15 -49.61 10.86 -33.41
CA GLU A 15 -48.34 10.72 -34.14
C GLU A 15 -47.28 10.08 -33.23
N ALA A 16 -47.27 8.74 -33.22
CA ALA A 16 -46.25 7.95 -32.53
C ALA A 16 -44.81 8.41 -32.85
N ASP A 17 -44.60 8.87 -34.08
CA ASP A 17 -43.33 9.44 -34.55
C ASP A 17 -42.95 10.75 -33.84
N GLU A 18 -43.92 11.61 -33.53
CA GLU A 18 -43.67 12.89 -32.87
C GLU A 18 -43.34 12.69 -31.39
N VAL A 19 -44.08 11.79 -30.72
CA VAL A 19 -43.80 11.37 -29.34
C VAL A 19 -42.40 10.76 -29.23
N GLN A 20 -42.02 9.89 -30.17
CA GLN A 20 -40.70 9.27 -30.19
C GLN A 20 -39.58 10.28 -30.46
N ARG A 21 -39.80 11.28 -31.33
CA ARG A 21 -38.86 12.39 -31.55
C ARG A 21 -38.69 13.26 -30.30
N LEU A 22 -39.78 13.53 -29.57
CA LEU A 22 -39.74 14.30 -28.34
C LEU A 22 -39.02 13.55 -27.22
N GLU A 23 -39.25 12.24 -27.07
CA GLU A 23 -38.51 11.37 -26.15
C GLU A 23 -37.00 11.33 -26.47
N ALA A 24 -36.65 11.23 -27.76
CA ALA A 24 -35.26 11.27 -28.22
C ALA A 24 -34.58 12.63 -27.95
N ARG A 25 -35.32 13.75 -28.10
CA ARG A 25 -34.82 15.08 -27.75
C ARG A 25 -34.64 15.24 -26.25
N LEU A 26 -35.58 14.75 -25.44
CA LEU A 26 -35.49 14.82 -23.98
C LEU A 26 -34.29 14.02 -23.46
N THR A 27 -34.12 12.79 -23.93
CA THR A 27 -32.95 11.95 -23.57
C THR A 27 -31.64 12.57 -24.03
N ARG A 28 -31.60 13.20 -25.21
CA ARG A 28 -30.43 13.95 -25.66
C ARG A 28 -30.14 15.15 -24.78
N ILE A 29 -31.15 15.91 -24.37
CA ILE A 29 -31.00 17.05 -23.47
C ILE A 29 -30.51 16.57 -22.10
N GLU A 30 -31.09 15.51 -21.53
CA GLU A 30 -30.60 14.90 -20.29
C GLU A 30 -29.14 14.46 -20.41
N ALA A 31 -28.74 13.84 -21.52
CA ALA A 31 -27.36 13.45 -21.76
C ALA A 31 -26.42 14.67 -21.84
N LEU A 32 -26.83 15.75 -22.51
CA LEU A 32 -26.05 16.99 -22.57
C LEU A 32 -25.96 17.66 -21.19
N TYR A 33 -27.06 17.74 -20.44
CA TYR A 33 -27.07 18.28 -19.09
C TYR A 33 -26.28 17.42 -18.10
N SER A 34 -26.22 16.09 -18.30
CA SER A 34 -25.38 15.20 -17.48
C SER A 34 -23.87 15.48 -17.65
N GLN A 35 -23.46 16.00 -18.82
CA GLN A 35 -22.08 16.40 -19.10
C GLN A 35 -21.74 17.77 -18.50
N ILE A 36 -22.75 18.65 -18.38
CA ILE A 36 -22.61 20.00 -17.81
C ILE A 36 -22.79 19.98 -16.28
N ALA A 37 -23.45 18.96 -15.74
CA ALA A 37 -23.63 18.79 -14.31
C ALA A 37 -22.25 18.81 -13.63
N PRO A 38 -22.01 19.73 -12.68
CA PRO A 38 -20.72 19.83 -12.02
C PRO A 38 -20.40 18.47 -11.41
N LYS A 39 -19.30 17.83 -11.84
CA LYS A 39 -18.82 16.57 -11.27
C LYS A 39 -18.87 16.74 -9.76
N LYS A 40 -19.71 15.94 -9.07
CA LYS A 40 -19.81 15.97 -7.61
C LYS A 40 -18.39 16.04 -7.07
N LYS A 41 -18.08 17.10 -6.30
CA LYS A 41 -16.76 17.23 -5.66
C LYS A 41 -16.50 15.90 -4.98
N LYS A 42 -15.47 15.18 -5.42
CA LYS A 42 -15.08 13.92 -4.77
C LYS A 42 -14.91 14.26 -3.29
N ALA A 43 -15.58 13.51 -2.41
CA ALA A 43 -15.38 13.67 -0.98
C ALA A 43 -13.87 13.70 -0.70
N ALA A 44 -13.43 14.62 0.17
CA ALA A 44 -12.03 14.72 0.53
C ALA A 44 -11.49 13.33 0.85
N ALA A 45 -10.41 12.92 0.20
CA ALA A 45 -9.90 11.58 0.36
C ALA A 45 -9.60 11.33 1.85
N PRO A 46 -10.09 10.23 2.44
CA PRO A 46 -9.87 9.98 3.86
C PRO A 46 -8.37 9.93 4.14
N ILE A 47 -7.96 10.43 5.30
CA ILE A 47 -6.56 10.40 5.74
C ILE A 47 -6.12 8.92 5.81
N ARG A 48 -5.25 8.53 4.89
CA ARG A 48 -4.78 7.13 4.77
C ARG A 48 -3.64 6.77 5.72
N ALA A 49 -3.02 7.76 6.36
CA ALA A 49 -1.98 7.51 7.36
C ALA A 49 -2.59 6.85 8.62
N LEU A 50 -1.87 5.87 9.15
CA LEU A 50 -2.26 5.17 10.37
C LEU A 50 -2.13 6.12 11.59
N PRO A 51 -3.06 6.05 12.56
CA PRO A 51 -2.90 6.71 13.85
C PRO A 51 -1.64 6.23 14.60
N ALA A 52 -1.07 7.08 15.45
CA ALA A 52 0.15 6.77 16.21
C ALA A 52 0.00 5.49 17.06
N ILE A 53 -1.09 5.37 17.82
CA ILE A 53 -1.41 4.18 18.63
C ILE A 53 -1.40 2.88 17.81
N VAL A 54 -1.87 2.93 16.56
CA VAL A 54 -1.87 1.75 15.68
C VAL A 54 -0.46 1.41 15.25
N VAL A 55 0.36 2.41 14.92
CA VAL A 55 1.77 2.20 14.53
C VAL A 55 2.56 1.61 15.69
N GLU A 56 2.41 2.16 16.90
CA GLU A 56 3.06 1.66 18.13
C GLU A 56 2.69 0.21 18.42
N GLU A 57 1.39 -0.12 18.39
CA GLU A 57 0.97 -1.51 18.56
C GLU A 57 1.46 -2.43 17.44
N LEU A 58 1.59 -1.95 16.20
CA LEU A 58 2.16 -2.75 15.12
C LEU A 58 3.65 -3.04 15.36
N TYR A 59 4.42 -2.10 15.91
CA TYR A 59 5.81 -2.39 16.32
C TYR A 59 5.82 -3.51 17.36
N GLU A 60 4.95 -3.45 18.37
CA GLU A 60 4.87 -4.48 19.43
C GLU A 60 4.38 -5.83 18.89
N ILE A 61 3.42 -5.86 17.96
CA ILE A 61 2.88 -7.08 17.36
C ILE A 61 3.90 -7.74 16.43
N PHE A 62 4.68 -6.96 15.69
CA PHE A 62 5.68 -7.50 14.77
C PHE A 62 7.03 -7.77 15.42
N ASP A 63 7.34 -7.19 16.58
CA ASP A 63 8.58 -7.44 17.32
C ASP A 63 8.80 -8.95 17.52
N PRO A 64 9.94 -9.51 17.06
CA PRO A 64 10.23 -10.93 17.20
C PRO A 64 10.23 -11.46 18.63
N LEU A 65 10.61 -10.61 19.60
CA LEU A 65 10.73 -10.97 21.02
C LEU A 65 9.44 -10.74 21.80
N SER A 66 8.49 -10.00 21.22
CA SER A 66 7.23 -9.68 21.88
C SER A 66 6.35 -10.91 22.11
N GLN A 67 5.74 -10.95 23.29
CA GLN A 67 4.74 -11.97 23.64
C GLN A 67 3.42 -11.77 22.89
N ARG A 68 3.12 -10.52 22.46
CA ARG A 68 1.94 -10.22 21.65
C ARG A 68 2.08 -10.68 20.20
N ASN A 69 3.27 -11.10 19.77
CA ASN A 69 3.50 -11.52 18.40
C ASN A 69 2.75 -12.84 18.08
N PRO A 70 1.74 -12.81 17.20
CA PRO A 70 0.85 -13.94 16.95
C PRO A 70 1.48 -15.04 16.07
N PHE A 71 2.67 -14.80 15.52
CA PHE A 71 3.34 -15.76 14.63
C PHE A 71 4.13 -16.79 15.43
N LYS A 72 4.07 -18.07 15.03
CA LYS A 72 4.53 -19.19 15.86
C LYS A 72 6.05 -19.33 15.96
N THR A 73 6.77 -19.21 14.84
CA THR A 73 8.21 -19.51 14.80
C THR A 73 9.05 -18.24 14.72
N VAL A 74 10.23 -18.26 15.34
CA VAL A 74 11.17 -17.12 15.31
C VAL A 74 11.51 -16.71 13.88
N GLN A 75 11.67 -17.66 12.95
CA GLN A 75 11.95 -17.35 11.54
C GLN A 75 10.80 -16.59 10.88
N ILE A 76 9.53 -16.96 11.16
CA ILE A 76 8.38 -16.22 10.64
C ILE A 76 8.30 -14.84 11.28
N ARG A 77 8.53 -14.75 12.59
CA ARG A 77 8.53 -13.47 13.32
C ARG A 77 9.58 -12.51 12.76
N SER A 78 10.84 -12.92 12.66
CA SER A 78 11.92 -12.12 12.09
C SER A 78 11.65 -11.71 10.63
N ARG A 79 11.13 -12.64 9.81
CA ARG A 79 10.72 -12.32 8.42
C ARG A 79 9.64 -11.24 8.38
N ASN A 80 8.60 -11.41 9.19
CA ASN A 80 7.45 -10.50 9.20
C ASN A 80 7.82 -9.13 9.78
N TYR A 81 8.71 -9.10 10.77
CA TYR A 81 9.27 -7.86 11.30
C TYR A 81 10.06 -7.10 10.23
N LEU A 82 10.98 -7.75 9.52
CA LEU A 82 11.72 -7.11 8.43
C LEU A 82 10.77 -6.60 7.33
N LEU A 83 9.76 -7.38 6.93
CA LEU A 83 8.72 -6.94 5.99
C LEU A 83 8.04 -5.64 6.49
N PHE A 84 7.58 -5.63 7.73
CA PHE A 84 6.93 -4.48 8.34
C PHE A 84 7.83 -3.25 8.33
N ILE A 85 9.08 -3.39 8.75
CA ILE A 85 10.07 -2.30 8.77
C ILE A 85 10.33 -1.75 7.36
N LEU A 86 10.51 -2.62 6.35
CA LEU A 86 10.71 -2.17 4.97
C LEU A 86 9.48 -1.42 4.43
N TYR A 87 8.27 -1.86 4.74
CA TYR A 87 7.06 -1.15 4.32
C TYR A 87 6.89 0.20 5.02
N LEU A 88 7.16 0.26 6.33
CA LEU A 88 6.95 1.47 7.13
C LEU A 88 8.06 2.51 6.95
N HIS A 89 9.32 2.09 6.97
CA HIS A 89 10.46 3.02 6.89
C HIS A 89 10.84 3.37 5.46
N LEU A 90 10.87 2.38 4.56
CA LEU A 90 11.26 2.60 3.16
C LEU A 90 10.07 2.91 2.25
N GLY A 91 8.84 2.60 2.67
CA GLY A 91 7.64 2.88 1.88
C GLY A 91 7.54 2.01 0.63
N LEU A 92 8.08 0.79 0.67
CA LEU A 92 8.03 -0.13 -0.47
C LEU A 92 6.58 -0.48 -0.83
N ARG A 93 6.30 -0.68 -2.13
CA ARG A 93 5.05 -1.31 -2.55
C ARG A 93 5.11 -2.80 -2.21
N ARG A 94 3.94 -3.43 -2.00
CA ARG A 94 3.83 -4.88 -1.72
C ARG A 94 4.63 -5.73 -2.71
N GLY A 95 4.54 -5.45 -4.01
CA GLY A 95 5.28 -6.19 -5.02
C GLY A 95 6.80 -5.93 -5.00
N GLU A 96 7.20 -4.68 -4.76
CA GLU A 96 8.63 -4.28 -4.70
C GLU A 96 9.37 -5.03 -3.59
N ALA A 97 8.80 -5.10 -2.39
CA ALA A 97 9.42 -5.82 -1.28
C ALA A 97 9.62 -7.32 -1.56
N LEU A 98 8.70 -7.93 -2.32
CA LEU A 98 8.74 -9.34 -2.68
C LEU A 98 9.64 -9.66 -3.90
N LEU A 99 10.18 -8.62 -4.55
CA LEU A 99 11.18 -8.71 -5.61
C LEU A 99 12.60 -8.51 -5.10
N LEU A 100 12.79 -8.05 -3.85
CA LEU A 100 14.12 -7.84 -3.29
C LEU A 100 14.92 -9.14 -3.25
N SER A 101 16.20 -9.05 -3.61
CA SER A 101 17.19 -10.11 -3.42
C SER A 101 17.63 -10.24 -1.97
N ALA A 102 18.09 -11.42 -1.55
CA ALA A 102 18.82 -11.61 -0.31
C ALA A 102 20.11 -10.77 -0.25
N SER A 103 20.64 -10.38 -1.41
CA SER A 103 21.76 -9.44 -1.57
C SER A 103 21.28 -8.09 -2.10
N ALA A 104 20.13 -7.57 -1.67
CA ALA A 104 19.61 -6.30 -2.19
C ALA A 104 20.33 -5.05 -1.67
N ILE A 105 20.97 -5.16 -0.51
CA ILE A 105 21.77 -4.05 0.05
C ILE A 105 23.09 -3.95 -0.73
N ARG A 106 23.42 -2.72 -1.10
CA ARG A 106 24.68 -2.32 -1.70
C ARG A 106 25.32 -1.27 -0.80
N SER A 107 26.64 -1.23 -0.82
CA SER A 107 27.43 -0.20 -0.16
C SER A 107 28.47 0.33 -1.13
N ASP A 108 28.83 1.58 -0.94
CA ASP A 108 29.97 2.20 -1.61
C ASP A 108 30.61 3.21 -0.66
N TYR A 109 31.92 3.40 -0.81
CA TYR A 109 32.70 4.28 0.04
C TYR A 109 33.12 5.51 -0.74
N ASP A 110 32.63 6.66 -0.31
CA ASP A 110 33.03 7.93 -0.90
C ASP A 110 34.36 8.39 -0.29
N LEU A 111 35.40 8.35 -1.10
CA LEU A 111 36.75 8.79 -0.74
C LEU A 111 36.83 10.29 -0.42
N ILE A 112 35.92 11.11 -0.97
CA ILE A 112 35.93 12.56 -0.79
C ILE A 112 35.29 12.94 0.54
N THR A 113 34.10 12.40 0.84
CA THR A 113 33.41 12.67 2.11
C THR A 113 33.88 11.79 3.26
N GLY A 114 34.64 10.72 2.98
CA GLY A 114 35.09 9.74 3.96
C GLY A 114 33.94 8.94 4.58
N ARG A 115 32.81 8.82 3.86
CA ARG A 115 31.58 8.19 4.36
C ARG A 115 31.22 6.97 3.53
N GLU A 116 30.78 5.93 4.22
CA GLU A 116 30.17 4.77 3.59
C GLU A 116 28.68 5.03 3.38
N TYR A 117 28.21 4.93 2.14
CA TYR A 117 26.81 5.01 1.78
C TYR A 117 26.26 3.61 1.57
N ARG A 118 25.07 3.35 2.11
CA ARG A 118 24.37 2.07 1.94
C ARG A 118 22.96 2.32 1.42
N TRP A 119 22.54 1.49 0.46
CA TRP A 119 21.21 1.60 -0.13
C TRP A 119 20.67 0.24 -0.54
N ILE A 120 19.35 0.18 -0.76
CA ILE A 120 18.66 -0.96 -1.35
C ILE A 120 18.33 -0.65 -2.80
N ASN A 121 18.68 -1.58 -3.70
CA ASN A 121 18.23 -1.55 -5.09
C ASN A 121 16.84 -2.19 -5.18
N VAL A 122 15.83 -1.37 -5.45
CA VAL A 122 14.50 -1.86 -5.83
C VAL A 122 14.51 -2.11 -7.33
N THR A 123 14.74 -3.35 -7.74
CA THR A 123 14.73 -3.76 -9.15
C THR A 123 14.03 -5.12 -9.29
N THR A 124 13.78 -5.54 -10.53
CA THR A 124 13.31 -6.89 -10.82
C THR A 124 14.47 -7.87 -10.58
N LEU A 125 14.22 -8.93 -9.82
CA LEU A 125 15.20 -9.99 -9.66
C LEU A 125 15.24 -10.85 -10.94
N GLU A 126 16.42 -11.00 -11.52
CA GLU A 126 16.63 -11.93 -12.61
C GLU A 126 16.60 -13.38 -12.10
N GLY A 127 15.90 -14.27 -12.82
CA GLY A 127 15.82 -15.69 -12.52
C GLY A 127 14.41 -16.26 -12.55
N GLU A 128 14.30 -17.55 -12.22
CA GLU A 128 13.03 -18.27 -12.17
C GLU A 128 12.19 -17.82 -10.97
N ASP A 129 10.93 -17.45 -11.21
CA ASP A 129 9.93 -17.22 -10.17
C ASP A 129 8.76 -18.22 -10.31
N PRO A 130 8.63 -19.20 -9.40
CA PRO A 130 7.61 -20.25 -9.48
C PRO A 130 6.22 -19.75 -9.04
N ARG A 131 6.08 -18.50 -8.61
CA ARG A 131 4.79 -17.96 -8.16
C ARG A 131 3.84 -17.86 -9.34
N TYR A 132 2.61 -18.38 -9.17
CA TYR A 132 1.54 -18.21 -10.15
C TYR A 132 1.23 -16.73 -10.42
N LEU A 133 1.19 -15.91 -9.36
CA LEU A 133 1.09 -14.45 -9.45
C LEU A 133 2.44 -13.83 -9.13
N GLN A 134 3.24 -13.63 -10.17
CA GLN A 134 4.52 -12.96 -10.07
C GLN A 134 4.32 -11.47 -9.79
N PRO A 135 4.95 -10.90 -8.75
CA PRO A 135 5.04 -9.46 -8.60
C PRO A 135 5.87 -8.89 -9.75
N ALA A 136 5.45 -7.75 -10.29
CA ALA A 136 6.19 -7.05 -11.32
C ALA A 136 6.28 -5.56 -10.99
N LEU A 137 7.37 -4.93 -11.41
CA LEU A 137 7.48 -3.49 -11.43
C LEU A 137 6.64 -2.97 -12.60
N LYS A 138 5.67 -2.09 -12.30
CA LYS A 138 4.72 -1.61 -13.33
C LYS A 138 5.35 -0.67 -14.35
N THR A 139 6.42 0.02 -13.98
CA THR A 139 7.08 1.03 -14.81
C THR A 139 8.59 1.00 -14.54
N GLU A 140 9.40 1.42 -15.52
CA GLU A 140 10.85 1.60 -15.35
C GLU A 140 11.17 2.54 -14.17
N GLN A 141 10.35 3.59 -13.99
CA GLN A 141 10.43 4.52 -12.85
C GLN A 141 10.19 3.88 -11.47
N SER A 142 9.71 2.63 -11.42
CA SER A 142 9.62 1.89 -10.16
C SER A 142 10.98 1.36 -9.70
N GLN A 143 11.96 1.27 -10.61
CA GLN A 143 13.35 0.97 -10.31
C GLN A 143 14.02 2.18 -9.68
N ARG A 144 14.61 2.00 -8.49
CA ARG A 144 15.26 3.09 -7.75
C ARG A 144 16.18 2.57 -6.66
N GLN A 145 17.09 3.44 -6.23
CA GLN A 145 17.92 3.22 -5.06
C GLN A 145 17.30 3.92 -3.85
N LEU A 146 17.26 3.26 -2.70
CA LEU A 146 16.75 3.83 -1.46
C LEU A 146 17.83 3.81 -0.39
N PRO A 147 18.24 4.96 0.16
CA PRO A 147 19.23 4.99 1.24
C PRO A 147 18.68 4.26 2.46
N VAL A 148 19.55 3.53 3.15
CA VAL A 148 19.20 2.75 4.34
C VAL A 148 20.08 3.13 5.52
N THR A 149 19.52 3.07 6.72
CA THR A 149 20.26 3.35 7.94
C THR A 149 21.06 2.14 8.41
N PRO A 150 22.13 2.32 9.20
CA PRO A 150 22.93 1.20 9.72
C PRO A 150 22.10 0.19 10.52
N GLU A 151 21.08 0.64 11.25
CA GLU A 151 20.19 -0.23 12.04
C GLU A 151 19.36 -1.13 11.13
N LEU A 152 18.87 -0.61 10.00
CA LEU A 152 18.13 -1.40 9.02
C LEU A 152 19.04 -2.43 8.33
N VAL A 153 20.31 -2.06 8.08
CA VAL A 153 21.32 -2.98 7.53
C VAL A 153 21.60 -4.12 8.51
N ALA A 154 21.87 -3.80 9.77
CA ALA A 154 22.09 -4.81 10.80
C ALA A 154 20.87 -5.74 10.98
N LEU A 155 19.65 -5.19 10.92
CA LEU A 155 18.42 -5.99 10.95
C LEU A 155 18.31 -6.91 9.74
N PHE A 156 18.60 -6.40 8.54
CA PHE A 156 18.57 -7.15 7.31
C PHE A 156 19.59 -8.30 7.33
N ASP A 157 20.84 -8.01 7.70
CA ASP A 157 21.93 -8.99 7.74
C ASP A 157 21.67 -10.07 8.79
N ASN A 158 21.16 -9.68 9.97
CA ASN A 158 20.74 -10.63 10.99
C ASN A 158 19.61 -11.54 10.48
N TYR A 159 18.64 -11.00 9.75
CA TYR A 159 17.59 -11.80 9.11
C TYR A 159 18.17 -12.78 8.09
N VAL A 160 18.99 -12.29 7.16
CA VAL A 160 19.55 -13.09 6.07
C VAL A 160 20.48 -14.19 6.60
N GLY A 161 21.31 -13.88 7.60
CA GLY A 161 22.27 -14.83 8.19
C GLY A 161 21.63 -15.88 9.08
N ASN A 162 20.64 -15.50 9.91
CA ASN A 162 20.17 -16.38 10.99
C ASN A 162 18.77 -16.96 10.78
N TYR A 163 17.90 -16.29 10.00
CA TYR A 163 16.47 -16.62 9.96
C TYR A 163 15.92 -16.89 8.56
N ARG A 164 16.60 -16.42 7.51
CA ARG A 164 16.17 -16.66 6.13
C ARG A 164 16.33 -18.14 5.79
N ILE A 165 15.22 -18.75 5.36
CA ILE A 165 15.19 -20.16 4.95
C ILE A 165 16.05 -20.34 3.69
N HIS A 166 16.96 -21.31 3.74
CA HIS A 166 17.77 -21.69 2.58
C HIS A 166 16.87 -22.18 1.43
N SER A 167 17.10 -21.65 0.23
CA SER A 167 16.30 -21.90 -0.96
C SER A 167 17.16 -21.69 -2.22
N LYS A 168 16.80 -22.38 -3.30
CA LYS A 168 17.41 -22.17 -4.64
C LYS A 168 17.14 -20.77 -5.20
N TYR A 169 16.15 -20.06 -4.68
CA TYR A 169 15.75 -18.75 -5.17
C TYR A 169 16.50 -17.63 -4.43
N GLY A 170 17.00 -16.66 -5.18
CA GLY A 170 17.72 -15.49 -4.64
C GLY A 170 16.84 -14.46 -3.91
N HIS A 171 15.51 -14.65 -3.88
CA HIS A 171 14.56 -13.75 -3.25
C HIS A 171 14.80 -13.61 -1.74
N LEU A 172 14.70 -12.40 -1.20
CA LEU A 172 14.88 -12.10 0.21
C LEU A 172 13.88 -12.87 1.08
N PHE A 173 12.60 -12.77 0.73
CA PHE A 173 11.51 -13.37 1.49
C PHE A 173 11.10 -14.72 0.93
N ILE A 174 11.39 -15.77 1.69
CA ILE A 174 11.09 -17.15 1.35
C ILE A 174 9.95 -17.67 2.25
N SER A 175 9.09 -18.49 1.67
CA SER A 175 8.02 -19.21 2.36
C SER A 175 8.57 -20.47 3.05
N GLN A 176 7.80 -21.06 3.95
CA GLN A 176 8.17 -22.35 4.57
C GLN A 176 8.33 -23.47 3.54
N LYS A 177 7.69 -23.36 2.37
CA LYS A 177 7.81 -24.30 1.25
C LYS A 177 9.08 -24.08 0.41
N LYS A 178 10.04 -23.27 0.90
CA LYS A 178 11.29 -22.90 0.22
C LYS A 178 11.10 -22.22 -1.14
N THR A 179 9.93 -21.61 -1.38
CA THR A 179 9.62 -20.81 -2.57
C THR A 179 9.51 -19.32 -2.24
N PRO A 180 9.63 -18.40 -3.20
CA PRO A 180 9.44 -16.97 -2.95
C PRO A 180 8.08 -16.68 -2.31
N LEU A 181 8.06 -15.75 -1.37
CA LEU A 181 6.83 -15.42 -0.63
C LEU A 181 5.75 -14.88 -1.58
N ALA A 182 4.53 -15.39 -1.45
CA ALA A 182 3.40 -14.99 -2.29
C ALA A 182 2.78 -13.67 -1.82
N LEU A 183 2.20 -12.91 -2.77
CA LEU A 183 1.49 -11.64 -2.49
C LEU A 183 0.35 -11.82 -1.48
N GLN A 184 -0.41 -12.92 -1.61
CA GLN A 184 -1.52 -13.21 -0.70
C GLN A 184 -1.03 -13.47 0.74
N THR A 185 0.14 -14.09 0.91
CA THR A 185 0.70 -14.33 2.23
C THR A 185 1.01 -13.03 2.97
N VAL A 186 1.42 -11.98 2.26
CA VAL A 186 1.60 -10.65 2.87
C VAL A 186 0.27 -10.10 3.39
N ASN A 187 -0.82 -10.24 2.63
CA ASN A 187 -2.14 -9.82 3.08
C ASN A 187 -2.56 -10.62 4.32
N ASP A 188 -2.37 -11.94 4.32
CA ASP A 188 -2.70 -12.79 5.45
C ASP A 188 -1.91 -12.40 6.72
N ILE A 189 -0.62 -12.04 6.58
CA ILE A 189 0.22 -11.54 7.69
C ILE A 189 -0.40 -10.28 8.29
N PHE A 190 -0.76 -9.30 7.47
CA PHE A 190 -1.35 -8.06 7.96
C PHE A 190 -2.78 -8.24 8.47
N ASN A 191 -3.52 -9.21 7.94
CA ASN A 191 -4.84 -9.55 8.46
C ASN A 191 -4.72 -10.03 9.92
N VAL A 192 -3.78 -10.94 10.19
CA VAL A 192 -3.49 -11.45 11.54
C VAL A 192 -3.03 -10.34 12.47
N ALA A 193 -2.12 -9.46 12.00
CA ALA A 193 -1.67 -8.32 12.79
C ALA A 193 -2.84 -7.36 13.13
N THR A 194 -3.69 -7.04 12.17
CA THR A 194 -4.85 -6.16 12.36
C THR A 194 -5.84 -6.75 13.36
N THR A 195 -6.09 -8.06 13.31
CA THR A 195 -6.98 -8.72 14.28
C THR A 195 -6.42 -8.69 15.71
N SER A 196 -5.08 -8.64 15.86
CA SER A 196 -4.36 -8.65 17.14
C SER A 196 -4.26 -7.27 17.81
N LEU A 197 -4.75 -6.21 17.15
CA LEU A 197 -4.83 -4.87 17.71
C LEU A 197 -5.80 -4.80 18.89
N SER A 198 -5.49 -3.94 19.85
CA SER A 198 -6.36 -3.64 20.99
C SER A 198 -7.68 -3.00 20.54
N PRO A 199 -8.74 -3.05 21.38
CA PRO A 199 -9.98 -2.33 21.10
C PRO A 199 -9.77 -0.82 20.92
N ALA A 200 -8.82 -0.21 21.64
CA ALA A 200 -8.51 1.21 21.54
C ALA A 200 -7.90 1.57 20.16
N ALA A 201 -6.94 0.77 19.68
CA ALA A 201 -6.35 0.95 18.35
C ALA A 201 -7.39 0.74 17.24
N LYS A 202 -8.30 -0.24 17.40
CA LYS A 202 -9.41 -0.46 16.46
C LYS A 202 -10.38 0.73 16.43
N ALA A 203 -10.75 1.26 17.60
CA ALA A 203 -11.58 2.46 17.68
C ALA A 203 -10.92 3.68 17.02
N ALA A 204 -9.60 3.85 17.18
CA ALA A 204 -8.86 4.94 16.52
C ALA A 204 -8.88 4.84 14.99
N LEU A 205 -8.94 3.62 14.43
CA LEU A 205 -9.12 3.42 12.98
C LEU A 205 -10.55 3.75 12.55
N GLU A 206 -11.56 3.34 13.31
CA GLU A 206 -12.97 3.63 13.03
C GLU A 206 -13.25 5.14 13.00
N VAL A 207 -12.65 5.91 13.92
CA VAL A 207 -12.72 7.38 13.92
C VAL A 207 -12.19 7.99 12.61
N ARG A 208 -11.25 7.33 11.93
CA ARG A 208 -10.73 7.75 10.62
C ARG A 208 -11.55 7.25 9.44
N GLY A 209 -12.77 6.77 9.68
CA GLY A 209 -13.68 6.25 8.65
C GLY A 209 -13.28 4.87 8.13
N TRP A 210 -12.47 4.11 8.89
CA TRP A 210 -12.29 2.69 8.59
C TRP A 210 -13.55 1.93 8.99
N ALA A 211 -13.94 0.99 8.15
CA ALA A 211 -15.04 0.11 8.48
C ALA A 211 -14.63 -0.91 9.55
N LYS A 212 -15.63 -1.50 10.23
CA LYS A 212 -15.39 -2.37 11.39
C LYS A 212 -14.43 -3.51 11.08
N ILE A 213 -13.44 -3.67 11.95
CA ILE A 213 -12.46 -4.76 11.86
C ILE A 213 -13.08 -6.01 12.49
N PRO A 214 -13.22 -7.13 11.76
CA PRO A 214 -13.80 -8.34 12.31
C PRO A 214 -12.92 -8.94 13.40
N ALA A 215 -13.55 -9.52 14.43
CA ALA A 215 -12.84 -10.17 15.53
C ALA A 215 -12.10 -11.45 15.09
N ARG A 216 -12.63 -12.15 14.07
CA ARG A 216 -12.02 -13.33 13.44
C ARG A 216 -12.39 -13.39 11.96
N GLY A 217 -11.50 -13.94 11.14
CA GLY A 217 -11.74 -14.23 9.73
C GLY A 217 -10.56 -13.87 8.83
N LYS A 218 -10.41 -14.60 7.72
CA LYS A 218 -9.57 -14.17 6.59
C LYS A 218 -10.35 -13.12 5.80
N GLY A 219 -9.76 -11.95 5.63
CA GLY A 219 -10.38 -10.90 4.84
C GLY A 219 -10.12 -11.06 3.35
N SER A 220 -11.19 -11.08 2.56
CA SER A 220 -11.13 -10.53 1.21
C SER A 220 -11.02 -9.01 1.33
N GLN A 221 -10.20 -8.38 0.50
CA GLN A 221 -10.19 -6.92 0.33
C GLN A 221 -11.40 -6.52 -0.53
N ASP A 222 -12.58 -7.07 -0.23
CA ASP A 222 -13.79 -6.84 -0.99
C ASP A 222 -14.53 -5.65 -0.38
N GLU A 223 -14.49 -4.52 -1.07
CA GLU A 223 -15.13 -3.26 -0.65
C GLU A 223 -16.64 -3.44 -0.42
N ARG A 224 -17.25 -4.47 -1.02
CA ARG A 224 -18.67 -4.82 -0.89
C ARG A 224 -19.06 -5.27 0.51
N GLU A 225 -18.15 -5.90 1.27
CA GLU A 225 -18.44 -6.36 2.63
C GLU A 225 -18.18 -5.29 3.70
N GLY A 226 -17.60 -4.15 3.33
CA GLY A 226 -17.29 -3.08 4.29
C GLY A 226 -16.35 -3.55 5.40
N LYS A 227 -15.42 -4.47 5.13
CA LYS A 227 -14.38 -4.90 6.08
C LYS A 227 -13.02 -4.45 5.55
N ARG A 228 -12.18 -3.91 6.43
CA ARG A 228 -10.86 -3.40 6.05
C ARG A 228 -9.78 -3.92 6.99
N TRP A 229 -8.67 -4.35 6.40
CA TRP A 229 -7.45 -4.72 7.11
C TRP A 229 -6.34 -3.72 6.78
N ILE A 230 -5.39 -3.59 7.69
CA ILE A 230 -4.17 -2.83 7.41
C ILE A 230 -3.43 -3.52 6.26
N SER A 231 -2.86 -2.74 5.36
CA SER A 231 -2.11 -3.25 4.21
C SER A 231 -0.74 -2.59 4.11
N PRO A 232 0.19 -3.17 3.34
CA PRO A 232 1.46 -2.51 3.00
C PRO A 232 1.29 -1.11 2.40
N HIS A 233 0.14 -0.85 1.75
CA HIS A 233 -0.15 0.44 1.15
C HIS A 233 -0.46 1.51 2.20
N ASP A 234 -1.12 1.16 3.30
CA ASP A 234 -1.39 2.07 4.42
C ASP A 234 -0.08 2.45 5.14
N LEU A 235 0.83 1.49 5.29
CA LEU A 235 2.18 1.73 5.82
C LEU A 235 2.99 2.65 4.92
N ARG A 236 2.97 2.42 3.60
CA ARG A 236 3.61 3.31 2.62
C ARG A 236 3.05 4.73 2.68
N HIS A 237 1.73 4.88 2.79
CA HIS A 237 1.12 6.20 2.96
C HIS A 237 1.55 6.87 4.27
N THR A 238 1.61 6.11 5.36
CA THR A 238 2.11 6.59 6.65
C THR A 238 3.57 7.04 6.54
N ALA A 239 4.42 6.26 5.88
CA ALA A 239 5.82 6.61 5.60
C ALA A 239 5.94 7.93 4.83
N ALA A 240 5.13 8.11 3.78
CA ALA A 240 5.14 9.32 2.96
C ALA A 240 4.71 10.56 3.78
N VAL A 241 3.65 10.44 4.59
CA VAL A 241 3.20 11.54 5.45
C VAL A 241 4.23 11.88 6.52
N LEU A 242 4.87 10.88 7.14
CA LEU A 242 5.92 11.11 8.13
C LEU A 242 7.14 11.80 7.52
N ARG A 243 7.56 11.42 6.31
CA ARG A 243 8.64 12.11 5.59
C ARG A 243 8.27 13.53 5.21
N LEU A 244 7.05 13.74 4.71
CA LEU A 244 6.54 15.08 4.40
C LEU A 244 6.59 15.98 5.63
N LYS A 245 6.07 15.48 6.76
CA LYS A 245 6.08 16.19 8.03
C LYS A 245 7.52 16.54 8.44
N ARG A 246 8.46 15.61 8.34
CA ARG A 246 9.87 15.86 8.65
C ARG A 246 10.49 16.95 7.78
N PHE A 247 10.18 17.00 6.48
CA PHE A 247 10.67 18.06 5.60
C PHE A 247 10.11 19.42 5.99
N VAL A 248 8.80 19.50 6.25
CA VAL A 248 8.15 20.72 6.71
C VAL A 248 8.71 21.17 8.06
N ASP A 249 8.88 20.24 9.01
CA ASP A 249 9.49 20.52 10.32
C ASP A 249 10.96 20.98 10.20
N SER A 250 11.67 20.55 9.16
CA SER A 250 13.03 21.02 8.83
C SER A 250 13.07 22.38 8.10
N GLY A 251 11.91 23.02 7.89
CA GLY A 251 11.79 24.34 7.28
C GLY A 251 11.64 24.34 5.76
N ASP A 252 11.41 23.20 5.11
CA ASP A 252 11.06 23.19 3.68
C ASP A 252 9.62 23.68 3.46
N GLU A 253 9.41 24.50 2.44
CA GLU A 253 8.06 24.82 1.95
C GLU A 253 7.34 23.57 1.45
N MET A 254 6.03 23.52 1.64
CA MET A 254 5.20 22.34 1.35
C MET A 254 5.36 21.83 -0.11
N GLU A 255 5.43 22.73 -1.09
CA GLU A 255 5.63 22.36 -2.50
C GLU A 255 6.99 21.70 -2.74
N LYS A 256 8.06 22.24 -2.14
CA LYS A 256 9.41 21.68 -2.21
C LYS A 256 9.49 20.33 -1.51
N ALA A 257 8.81 20.19 -0.37
CA ALA A 257 8.73 18.94 0.38
C ALA A 257 7.97 17.83 -0.39
N ILE A 258 6.90 18.19 -1.09
CA ILE A 258 6.20 17.28 -2.01
C ILE A 258 7.11 16.89 -3.18
N GLY A 259 7.85 17.84 -3.75
CA GLY A 259 8.82 17.59 -4.81
C GLY A 259 9.93 16.60 -4.39
N LYS A 260 10.40 16.65 -3.13
CA LYS A 260 11.38 15.68 -2.59
C LYS A 260 10.82 14.27 -2.40
N LEU A 261 9.50 14.13 -2.22
CA LEU A 261 8.84 12.82 -2.07
C LEU A 261 8.60 12.14 -3.40
N ASP A 262 8.33 12.91 -4.45
CA ASP A 262 8.24 12.43 -5.80
C ASP A 262 9.69 12.24 -6.28
N THR A 263 10.18 11.00 -6.28
CA THR A 263 11.56 10.62 -6.65
C THR A 263 11.95 10.96 -8.10
N ARG A 264 11.24 11.89 -8.76
CA ARG A 264 11.51 12.43 -10.08
C ARG A 264 12.74 13.34 -10.12
N ASN A 265 13.11 14.00 -9.01
CA ASN A 265 14.16 15.04 -9.01
C ASN A 265 15.40 14.75 -8.14
N ASN A 266 15.46 13.65 -7.39
CA ASN A 266 16.61 13.36 -6.51
C ASN A 266 17.66 12.43 -7.17
N LEU A 267 18.05 12.75 -8.41
CA LEU A 267 19.26 12.22 -9.07
C LEU A 267 20.32 13.32 -9.26
N SER A 268 20.39 14.29 -8.35
CA SER A 268 21.48 15.26 -8.29
C SER A 268 21.94 15.47 -6.86
N LEU A 269 22.62 14.46 -6.33
CA LEU A 269 23.69 14.62 -5.35
C LEU A 269 24.85 13.73 -5.80
#